data_AF-A0A2J5P0C0-F1
#
_entry.id   AF-A0A2J5P0C0-F1
#
_cell.length_a   1.000
_cell.length_b   1.000
_cell.length_c   1.000
_cell.angle_alpha   90.00
_cell.angle_beta   90.00
_cell.angle_gamma   90.00
#
_symmetry.space_group_name_H-M   'P 1'
#
loop_
_entity.id
_entity.type
_entity.pdbx_description
1 polymer ?
#
loop_
_entity_poly.entity_id
_entity_poly.type
_entity_poly.pdbx_seq_one_letter_code
_entity_poly.pdbx_strand_id
1 'polypeptide(L)' 'MSQFFFNQRANLVNEVIEGTIIASPWNNLARLESDPAIRVVVRRDLDKNNVAVISGGGSGHEPAHAGFV' A
#
# COMPACT_ATOMS: atom_id res chain seq x y z
N MET A 1 -13.49 -14.84 -20.25
CA MET A 1 -13.97 -14.10 -19.07
C MET A 1 -12.86 -14.09 -18.03
N SER A 2 -12.65 -12.96 -17.35
CA SER A 2 -11.67 -12.86 -16.27
C SER A 2 -12.20 -13.55 -15.01
N GLN A 3 -11.39 -14.39 -14.34
CA GLN A 3 -11.72 -15.00 -13.05
C GLN A 3 -10.91 -14.32 -11.95
N PHE A 4 -11.31 -13.09 -11.60
CA PHE A 4 -10.61 -12.26 -10.61
C PHE A 4 -11.63 -11.42 -9.85
N PHE A 5 -11.52 -11.34 -8.53
CA PHE A 5 -12.39 -10.49 -7.69
C PHE A 5 -11.81 -9.08 -7.64
N PHE A 6 -12.47 -8.15 -8.30
CA PHE A 6 -12.16 -6.72 -8.24
C PHE A 6 -13.40 -5.92 -8.63
N ASN A 7 -13.45 -4.65 -8.22
CA ASN A 7 -14.49 -3.74 -8.70
C ASN A 7 -14.03 -3.06 -10.00
N GLN A 8 -13.43 -1.88 -9.88
CA GLN A 8 -12.98 -1.08 -11.02
C GLN A 8 -11.50 -1.31 -11.27
N ARG A 9 -11.13 -1.67 -12.51
CA ARG A 9 -9.73 -1.97 -12.88
C ARG A 9 -8.77 -0.82 -12.54
N ALA A 10 -9.20 0.43 -12.74
CA ALA A 10 -8.41 1.62 -12.42
C ALA A 10 -8.13 1.76 -10.90
N ASN A 11 -9.02 1.24 -10.07
CA ASN A 11 -8.97 1.33 -8.61
C ASN A 11 -8.40 0.09 -7.94
N LEU A 12 -8.17 -1.00 -8.67
CA LEU A 12 -7.75 -2.29 -8.11
C LEU A 12 -6.63 -2.15 -7.07
N VAL A 13 -5.53 -1.48 -7.42
CA VAL A 13 -4.40 -1.30 -6.49
C VAL A 13 -4.76 -0.38 -5.31
N ASN A 14 -5.64 0.58 -5.51
CA ASN A 14 -6.08 1.48 -4.44
C ASN A 14 -6.90 0.70 -3.40
N GLU A 15 -7.81 -0.17 -3.84
CA GLU A 15 -8.64 -1.02 -2.97
C GLU A 15 -7.77 -2.04 -2.21
N VAL A 16 -6.73 -2.58 -2.86
CA VAL A 16 -5.74 -3.45 -2.21
C VAL A 16 -4.97 -2.72 -1.09
N ILE A 17 -4.51 -1.49 -1.36
CA ILE A 17 -3.83 -0.66 -0.36
C ILE A 17 -4.77 -0.32 0.81
N GLU A 18 -6.01 0.04 0.51
CA GLU A 18 -7.02 0.34 1.52
C GLU A 18 -7.30 -0.87 2.42
N GLY A 19 -7.52 -2.05 1.82
CA GLY A 19 -7.69 -3.30 2.58
C GLY A 19 -6.47 -3.63 3.45
N THR A 20 -5.25 -3.40 2.93
CA THR A 20 -4.01 -3.61 3.69
C THR A 20 -3.92 -2.68 4.91
N ILE A 21 -4.32 -1.41 4.77
CA ILE A 21 -4.33 -0.44 5.87
C ILE A 21 -5.41 -0.83 6.90
N ILE A 22 -6.61 -1.17 6.45
CA ILE A 22 -7.73 -1.60 7.33
C ILE A 22 -7.33 -2.82 8.16
N ALA A 23 -6.64 -3.79 7.55
CA ALA A 23 -6.26 -5.04 8.22
C ALA A 23 -4.91 -4.95 8.97
N SER A 24 -4.24 -3.80 9.00
CA SER A 24 -2.91 -3.65 9.60
C SER A 24 -2.94 -3.96 11.11
N PRO A 25 -2.24 -5.02 11.58
CA PRO A 25 -2.27 -5.41 12.99
C PRO A 25 -1.71 -4.34 13.93
N TRP A 26 -0.73 -3.57 13.45
CA TRP A 26 -0.04 -2.55 14.23
C TRP A 26 -0.67 -1.16 14.08
N ASN A 27 -1.65 -1.01 13.19
CA ASN A 27 -2.26 0.27 12.82
C ASN A 27 -1.21 1.35 12.45
N ASN A 28 -0.03 0.94 12.01
CA ASN A 28 1.10 1.84 11.72
C ASN A 28 1.14 2.24 10.23
N LEU A 29 0.32 1.64 9.37
CA LEU A 29 0.31 1.94 7.94
C LEU A 29 -0.61 3.11 7.59
N ALA A 30 -0.13 4.04 6.78
CA ALA A 30 -0.91 5.15 6.22
C ALA A 30 -0.66 5.27 4.71
N ARG A 31 -1.67 5.75 3.98
CA ARG A 31 -1.51 6.16 2.59
C ARG A 31 -0.95 7.58 2.56
N LEU A 32 0.06 7.83 1.75
CA LEU A 32 0.53 9.19 1.49
C LEU A 32 -0.47 9.91 0.58
N GLU A 33 -0.88 11.11 0.96
CA GLU A 33 -1.73 11.95 0.11
C GLU A 33 -0.92 12.47 -1.08
N SER A 34 -1.38 12.16 -2.29
CA SER A 34 -0.68 12.44 -3.54
C SER A 34 -1.67 12.45 -4.72
N ASP A 35 -1.16 12.70 -5.93
CA ASP A 35 -1.92 12.50 -7.17
C ASP A 35 -2.57 11.08 -7.20
N PRO A 36 -3.80 10.91 -7.69
CA PRO A 36 -4.48 9.61 -7.76
C PRO A 36 -3.71 8.51 -8.49
N ALA A 37 -2.81 8.86 -9.42
CA ALA A 37 -1.94 7.92 -10.11
C ALA A 37 -0.78 7.42 -9.25
N ILE A 38 -0.42 8.16 -8.20
CA ILE A 38 0.67 7.83 -7.26
C ILE A 38 0.09 7.00 -6.10
N ARG A 39 0.77 5.89 -5.80
CA ARG A 39 0.36 4.91 -4.80
C ARG A 39 1.52 4.60 -3.87
N VAL A 40 1.49 5.18 -2.68
CA VAL A 40 2.55 5.04 -1.68
C VAL A 40 1.92 4.74 -0.32
N VAL A 41 2.42 3.68 0.32
CA VAL A 41 2.14 3.34 1.71
C VAL A 41 3.36 3.70 2.54
N VAL A 42 3.15 4.35 3.67
CA VAL A 42 4.19 4.78 4.61
C VAL A 42 3.82 4.32 6.02
N ARG A 43 4.83 4.25 6.91
CA ARG A 43 4.60 4.06 8.33
C ARG A 43 4.33 5.41 9.03
N ARG A 44 3.41 5.42 10.00
CA ARG A 44 3.03 6.61 10.80
C ARG A 44 4.13 7.04 11.76
N ASP A 45 4.89 6.09 12.27
CA ASP A 45 5.94 6.23 13.27
C ASP A 45 7.31 6.47 12.62
N LEU A 46 7.36 7.44 11.70
CA LEU A 46 8.57 7.83 10.98
C LEU A 46 9.55 8.57 11.91
N ASP A 47 10.67 7.94 12.23
CA ASP A 47 11.83 8.60 12.86
C ASP A 47 12.81 9.10 11.79
N LYS A 48 12.90 10.41 11.63
CA LYS A 48 13.75 11.06 10.61
C LYS A 48 15.24 11.10 10.98
N ASN A 49 15.61 10.66 12.18
CA ASN A 49 17.02 10.56 12.56
C ASN A 49 17.66 9.26 12.02
N ASN A 50 16.85 8.27 11.66
CA ASN A 50 17.32 7.03 11.06
C ASN A 50 17.31 7.09 9.53
N VAL A 51 18.13 6.25 8.89
CA VAL A 51 18.12 6.09 7.43
C VAL A 51 16.79 5.47 6.99
N ALA A 52 16.11 6.10 6.03
CA ALA A 52 14.90 5.57 5.43
C ALA A 52 15.21 4.46 4.43
N VAL A 53 14.53 3.33 4.53
CA VAL A 53 14.58 2.23 3.55
C VAL A 53 13.27 2.22 2.77
N ILE A 54 13.38 2.40 1.45
CA ILE A 54 12.22 2.44 0.55
C ILE A 54 12.31 1.22 -0.38
N SER A 55 11.17 0.57 -0.59
CA SER A 55 10.98 -0.51 -1.56
C SER A 55 9.68 -0.30 -2.33
N GLY A 56 9.47 -1.06 -3.39
CA GLY A 56 8.25 -1.00 -4.20
C GLY A 56 8.37 -1.81 -5.48
N GLY A 57 7.36 -1.69 -6.34
CA GLY A 57 7.31 -2.40 -7.62
C GLY A 57 5.90 -2.44 -8.18
N GLY A 58 5.66 -3.34 -9.14
CA GLY A 58 4.32 -3.66 -9.61
C GLY A 58 3.53 -4.45 -8.56
N SER A 59 2.24 -4.13 -8.40
CA SER A 59 1.29 -4.86 -7.54
C SER A 59 0.97 -6.25 -8.08
N GLY A 60 0.32 -7.08 -7.25
CA GLY A 60 -0.01 -8.49 -7.56
C GLY A 60 0.88 -9.50 -6.84
N HIS A 61 1.76 -9.04 -5.94
CA HIS A 61 2.63 -9.84 -5.09
C HIS A 61 2.36 -9.58 -3.60
N GLU A 62 1.17 -9.10 -3.25
CA GLU A 62 0.79 -8.83 -1.87
C GLU A 62 0.98 -10.09 -1.00
N PRO A 63 1.61 -9.97 0.20
CA PRO A 63 1.78 -8.75 0.98
C PRO A 63 2.99 -7.88 0.61
N ALA A 64 3.84 -8.30 -0.33
CA ALA A 64 4.97 -7.48 -0.76
C ALA A 64 4.49 -6.22 -1.51
N HIS A 65 4.96 -5.01 -1.21
CA HIS A 65 5.88 -4.62 -0.13
C HIS A 65 5.18 -3.96 1.06
N ALA A 66 3.90 -3.59 0.93
CA ALA A 66 3.18 -2.81 1.93
C ALA A 66 3.04 -3.53 3.29
N GLY A 67 3.00 -4.86 3.30
CA GLY A 67 2.98 -5.64 4.55
C GLY A 67 4.34 -5.75 5.26
N PHE A 68 5.41 -5.23 4.66
CA PHE A 68 6.76 -5.15 5.25
C PHE A 68 7.17 -3.70 5.58
N VAL A 69 6.22 -2.77 5.49
CA VAL A 69 6.34 -1.38 5.98
C VAL A 69 6.05 -1.34 7.48
#